data_AF-A0A645GXT7-F1
#
_entry.id   AF-A0A645GXT7-F1
#
_cell.length_a   1.000
_cell.length_b   1.000
_cell.length_c   1.000
_cell.angle_alpha   90.00
_cell.angle_beta   90.00
_cell.angle_gamma   90.00
#
_symmetry.space_group_name_H-M   'P 1'
#
loop_
_entity.id
_entity.type
_entity.pdbx_description
1 polymer ?
#
loop_
_entity_poly.entity_id
_entity_poly.type
_entity_poly.pdbx_seq_one_letter_code
_entity_poly.pdbx_strand_id
1 'polypeptide(L)'
;MQIVEEPAVEGPHNCKNYMTDGGDTLVIGGALVIENSAMVIGLPLEFATVDTTGVIYQAENQRASTATDVATLVNDFNALLLKLKTAGSMAEDAPGAA
;
A
#
# COMPACT_ATOMS: atom_id res chain seq x y z
N MET A 1 12.15 -40.49 -24.12
CA MET A 1 12.13 -39.08 -24.53
C MET A 1 12.79 -38.29 -23.43
N GLN A 2 13.98 -37.77 -23.70
CA GLN A 2 14.60 -36.79 -22.81
C GLN A 2 13.94 -35.46 -23.16
N ILE A 3 13.14 -34.91 -22.24
CA ILE A 3 12.70 -33.51 -22.37
C ILE A 3 13.94 -32.70 -22.06
N VAL A 4 14.61 -32.23 -23.11
CA VAL A 4 15.65 -31.23 -22.98
C VAL A 4 14.88 -29.93 -22.78
N GLU A 5 14.92 -29.38 -21.55
CA GLU A 5 14.39 -28.05 -21.30
C GLU A 5 15.20 -27.07 -22.16
N GLU A 6 14.55 -26.53 -23.19
CA GLU A 6 15.11 -25.48 -24.01
C GLU A 6 15.26 -24.24 -23.12
N PRO A 7 16.46 -23.62 -23.04
CA PRO A 7 16.66 -22.46 -22.19
C PRO A 7 15.72 -21.34 -22.63
N ALA A 8 15.11 -20.65 -21.66
CA ALA A 8 14.26 -19.49 -21.92
C ALA A 8 15.00 -18.51 -22.84
N VAL A 9 14.37 -18.13 -23.94
CA VAL A 9 14.95 -17.19 -24.91
C VAL A 9 15.04 -15.81 -24.24
N GLU A 10 16.25 -15.42 -23.81
CA GLU A 10 16.55 -14.02 -23.48
C GLU A 10 16.71 -13.23 -24.78
N GLY A 11 15.69 -12.44 -25.11
CA GLY A 11 15.66 -11.53 -26.24
C GLY A 11 14.58 -10.46 -26.04
N PRO A 12 14.61 -9.35 -26.80
CA PRO A 12 13.62 -8.28 -26.69
C PRO A 12 12.21 -8.84 -26.96
N HIS A 13 11.29 -8.62 -26.01
CA HIS A 13 9.93 -9.13 -26.10
C HIS A 13 9.17 -8.43 -27.24
N ASN A 14 8.58 -9.21 -28.14
CA ASN A 14 7.80 -8.72 -29.29
C ASN A 14 6.40 -8.23 -28.91
N CYS A 15 5.92 -8.63 -27.73
CA CYS A 15 4.66 -8.22 -27.14
C CYS A 15 4.93 -7.28 -25.97
N LYS A 16 4.03 -6.30 -25.77
CA LYS A 16 4.13 -5.38 -24.63
C LYS A 16 3.99 -6.09 -23.28
N ASN A 17 3.31 -7.22 -23.24
CA ASN A 17 3.08 -8.00 -22.02
C ASN A 17 3.74 -9.37 -22.20
N TYR A 18 4.55 -9.80 -21.23
CA TYR A 18 5.36 -11.02 -21.32
C TYR A 18 5.70 -11.59 -19.93
N MET A 19 6.05 -12.87 -19.87
CA MET A 19 6.58 -13.52 -18.66
C MET A 19 8.10 -13.39 -18.60
N THR A 20 8.65 -13.17 -17.41
CA THR A 20 10.08 -13.19 -17.11
C THR A 20 10.35 -14.06 -15.88
N ASP A 21 11.62 -14.24 -15.51
CA ASP A 21 12.06 -14.97 -14.31
C ASP A 21 11.55 -16.42 -14.30
N GLY A 22 11.68 -17.12 -15.44
CA GLY A 22 11.21 -18.50 -15.56
C GLY A 22 9.68 -18.67 -15.50
N GLY A 23 8.92 -17.57 -15.57
CA GLY A 23 7.45 -17.60 -15.51
C GLY A 23 6.85 -17.02 -14.22
N ASP A 24 7.68 -16.63 -13.25
CA ASP A 24 7.22 -16.11 -11.95
C ASP A 24 6.65 -14.69 -12.04
N THR A 25 7.14 -13.88 -12.99
CA THR A 25 6.74 -12.48 -13.11
C THR A 25 6.04 -12.22 -14.44
N LEU A 26 4.80 -11.70 -14.38
CA LEU A 26 4.11 -11.12 -15.53
C LEU A 26 4.39 -9.61 -15.61
N VAL A 27 5.09 -9.19 -16.67
CA VAL A 27 5.32 -7.77 -16.96
C VAL A 27 4.21 -7.25 -17.86
N ILE A 28 3.59 -6.13 -17.47
CA ILE A 28 2.59 -5.41 -18.27
C ILE A 28 3.19 -4.10 -18.78
N GLY A 29 3.69 -4.09 -20.01
CA GLY A 29 4.14 -2.87 -20.69
C GLY A 29 3.01 -2.11 -21.42
N GLY A 30 1.81 -2.67 -21.46
CA GLY A 30 0.57 -2.03 -21.93
C GLY A 30 -0.34 -1.57 -20.79
N ALA A 31 -1.65 -1.58 -21.02
CA ALA A 31 -2.64 -1.37 -19.96
C ALA A 31 -3.21 -2.73 -19.50
N LEU A 32 -3.32 -2.92 -18.18
CA LEU A 32 -4.16 -3.96 -17.59
C LEU A 32 -5.50 -3.34 -17.22
N VAL A 33 -6.56 -3.69 -17.95
CA VAL A 33 -7.92 -3.22 -17.66
C VAL A 33 -8.64 -4.26 -16.82
N ILE A 34 -9.05 -3.86 -15.61
CA ILE A 34 -9.89 -4.65 -14.71
C ILE A 34 -11.27 -4.00 -14.74
N GLU A 35 -12.26 -4.71 -15.27
CA GLU A 35 -13.60 -4.16 -15.48
C GLU A 35 -14.43 -4.07 -14.20
N ASN A 36 -15.57 -3.39 -14.28
CA ASN A 36 -16.49 -3.25 -13.15
C ASN A 36 -16.92 -4.63 -12.61
N SER A 37 -16.92 -4.78 -11.29
CA SER A 37 -17.21 -6.03 -10.56
C SER A 37 -16.15 -7.13 -10.63
N ALA A 38 -15.00 -6.92 -11.30
CA ALA A 38 -13.90 -7.88 -11.23
C ALA A 38 -13.19 -7.82 -9.87
N MET A 39 -12.68 -8.98 -9.41
CA MET A 39 -11.96 -9.11 -8.13
C MET A 39 -10.51 -9.51 -8.37
N VAL A 40 -9.58 -8.81 -7.73
CA VAL A 40 -8.17 -9.22 -7.63
C VAL A 40 -7.92 -9.71 -6.21
N ILE A 41 -7.47 -10.96 -6.08
CA ILE A 41 -7.21 -11.61 -4.79
C ILE A 41 -5.69 -11.78 -4.64
N GLY A 42 -5.17 -11.51 -3.44
CA GLY A 42 -3.76 -11.75 -3.13
C GLY A 42 -2.80 -10.59 -3.43
N LEU A 43 -3.31 -9.39 -3.74
CA LEU A 43 -2.45 -8.21 -3.75
C LEU A 43 -1.91 -7.98 -2.32
N PRO A 44 -0.59 -7.85 -2.14
CA PRO A 44 -0.03 -7.53 -0.84
C PRO A 44 -0.55 -6.16 -0.40
N LEU A 45 -1.22 -6.14 0.75
CA LEU A 45 -1.66 -4.93 1.42
C LEU A 45 -0.58 -4.54 2.42
N GLU A 46 0.49 -3.92 1.93
CA GLU A 46 1.52 -3.36 2.81
C GLU A 46 1.06 -1.98 3.30
N PHE A 47 1.24 -1.71 4.60
CA PHE A 47 0.99 -0.38 5.13
C PHE A 47 1.95 0.63 4.52
N ALA A 48 1.43 1.81 4.21
CA ALA A 48 2.27 2.93 3.83
C ALA A 48 3.29 3.23 4.95
N THR A 49 4.51 3.57 4.55
CA THR A 49 5.51 4.13 5.46
C THR A 49 5.86 5.55 5.02
N VAL A 50 6.77 6.21 5.74
CA VAL A 50 7.27 7.54 5.33
C VAL A 50 8.07 7.48 4.02
N ASP A 51 8.56 6.29 3.62
CA ASP A 51 9.43 6.11 2.45
C ASP A 51 8.81 5.22 1.35
N THR A 52 7.69 4.55 1.64
CA THR A 52 7.05 3.60 0.71
C THR A 52 5.55 3.86 0.56
N THR A 53 5.07 3.82 -0.68
CA THR A 53 3.63 3.83 -0.95
C THR A 53 3.01 2.52 -0.49
N GLY A 54 1.84 2.60 0.14
CA GLY A 54 1.09 1.43 0.61
C GLY A 54 -0.37 1.79 0.88
N VAL A 55 -1.08 0.91 1.56
CA VAL A 55 -2.47 1.13 1.96
C VAL A 55 -2.55 1.79 3.32
N ILE A 56 -3.61 2.58 3.52
CA ILE A 56 -3.99 3.17 4.80
C ILE A 56 -5.44 2.81 5.10
N TYR A 57 -5.77 2.64 6.38
CA TYR A 57 -7.16 2.50 6.78
C TYR A 57 -7.81 3.88 6.93
N GLN A 58 -9.14 3.90 6.85
CA GLN A 58 -9.88 5.09 7.25
C GLN A 58 -9.70 5.33 8.75
N ALA A 59 -9.26 6.53 9.11
CA ALA A 59 -9.15 6.91 10.51
C ALA A 59 -10.53 7.02 11.18
N GLU A 60 -10.57 6.68 12.47
CA GLU A 60 -11.76 6.91 13.28
C GLU A 60 -12.17 8.39 13.28
N ASN A 61 -13.47 8.65 13.36
CA ASN A 61 -13.97 10.01 13.36
C ASN A 61 -13.41 10.81 14.55
N GLN A 62 -12.96 12.03 14.28
CA GLN A 62 -12.76 13.05 15.30
C GLN A 62 -13.89 14.07 15.23
N ARG A 63 -14.62 14.23 16.34
CA ARG A 63 -15.68 15.24 16.46
C ARG A 63 -15.06 16.63 16.37
N ALA A 64 -15.83 17.59 15.85
CA ALA A 64 -15.45 19.01 15.89
C ALA A 64 -15.11 19.44 17.33
N SER A 65 -13.96 20.11 17.47
CA SER A 65 -13.53 20.69 18.75
C SER A 65 -14.48 21.81 19.16
N THR A 66 -14.84 21.83 20.44
CA THR A 66 -15.59 22.92 21.10
C THR A 66 -14.76 23.57 22.19
N ALA A 67 -13.43 23.46 22.10
CA ALA A 67 -12.49 23.97 23.09
C ALA A 67 -12.63 25.49 23.24
N THR A 68 -12.76 25.97 24.48
CA THR A 68 -12.71 27.40 24.84
C THR A 68 -11.40 27.79 25.49
N ASP A 69 -10.50 26.83 25.71
CA ASP A 69 -9.18 27.02 26.28
C ASP A 69 -8.15 26.12 25.59
N VAL A 70 -6.86 26.45 25.82
CA VAL A 70 -5.73 25.76 25.19
C VAL A 70 -5.61 24.31 25.67
N ALA A 71 -5.89 24.05 26.95
CA ALA A 71 -5.77 22.70 27.51
C ALA A 71 -6.74 21.73 26.80
N THR A 72 -7.98 22.16 26.56
CA THR A 72 -8.99 21.37 25.86
C THR A 72 -8.64 21.20 24.39
N LEU A 73 -8.10 22.24 23.73
CA LEU A 73 -7.63 22.13 22.34
C LEU A 73 -6.49 21.13 22.19
N VAL A 74 -5.53 21.11 23.13
CA VAL A 74 -4.42 20.14 23.12
C VAL A 74 -4.95 18.71 23.27
N ASN A 75 -5.95 18.49 24.11
CA ASN A 75 -6.58 17.17 24.25
C ASN A 75 -7.27 16.73 22.96
N ASP A 76 -8.06 17.60 22.34
CA ASP A 76 -8.75 17.32 21.07
C ASP A 76 -7.75 17.05 19.94
N PHE A 77 -6.64 17.79 19.91
CA PHE A 77 -5.58 17.60 18.92
C PHE A 77 -4.83 16.28 19.12
N ASN A 78 -4.42 15.96 20.34
CA ASN A 78 -3.74 14.70 20.63
C ASN A 78 -4.65 13.48 20.35
N ALA A 79 -5.95 13.60 20.59
CA ALA A 79 -6.91 12.56 20.20
C ALA A 79 -6.99 12.37 18.68
N LEU A 80 -6.89 13.44 17.89
CA LEU A 80 -6.81 13.34 16.43
C LEU A 80 -5.51 12.65 15.99
N LEU A 81 -4.36 13.06 16.54
CA LEU A 81 -3.06 12.47 16.21
C LEU A 81 -3.05 10.97 16.48
N LEU A 82 -3.58 10.55 17.62
CA LEU A 82 -3.71 9.13 17.97
C LEU A 82 -4.54 8.36 16.93
N LYS A 83 -5.68 8.91 16.51
CA LYS A 83 -6.54 8.27 15.49
C LYS A 83 -5.85 8.14 14.13
N LEU A 84 -5.06 9.14 13.74
CA LEU A 84 -4.29 9.11 12.48
C LEU A 84 -3.16 8.06 12.54
N LYS A 85 -2.49 7.95 13.69
CA LYS A 85 -1.45 6.94 13.94
C LYS A 85 -2.01 5.52 13.88
N THR A 86 -3.09 5.26 14.63
CA THR A 86 -3.80 3.96 14.60
C THR A 86 -4.29 3.57 13.20
N ALA A 87 -4.69 4.54 12.38
CA ALA A 87 -5.14 4.30 11.00
C ALA A 87 -4.01 3.99 10.00
N GLY A 88 -2.75 4.11 10.43
CA GLY A 88 -1.58 4.02 9.56
C GLY A 88 -1.38 5.24 8.67
N SER A 89 -2.10 6.33 8.91
CA SER A 89 -1.95 7.60 8.16
C SER A 89 -0.81 8.47 8.70
N MET A 90 -0.28 8.14 9.88
CA MET A 90 0.84 8.82 10.53
C MET A 90 1.72 7.78 11.22
N ALA A 91 3.04 7.99 11.23
CA ALA A 91 3.95 7.12 11.95
C ALA A 91 3.74 7.23 13.47
N GLU A 92 3.87 6.09 14.15
CA GLU A 92 3.90 6.04 15.62
C GLU A 92 5.11 6.79 16.18
N ASP A 93 4.99 7.24 17.43
CA ASP A 93 6.12 7.84 18.12
C ASP A 93 7.21 6.80 18.36
N ALA A 94 8.48 7.24 18.30
CA ALA A 94 9.58 6.39 18.69
C ALA A 94 9.42 5.95 20.16
N PRO A 95 9.76 4.71 20.52
CA PRO A 95 9.70 4.25 21.91
C PRO A 95 10.46 5.19 22.84
N GLY A 96 9.78 5.74 23.84
CA GLY A 96 10.38 6.64 24.85
C GLY A 96 10.37 8.14 24.49
N ALA A 97 9.74 8.55 23.39
CA ALA A 97 9.41 9.95 23.13
C ALA A 97 8.15 10.34 23.94
N ALA A 98 8.34 10.86 25.14
CA ALA A 98 7.30 11.52 25.94
C ALA A 98 7.82 12.89 26.42
#